data_AF-A0A3L7TTG8-F1
#
_entry.id   AF-A0A3L7TTG8-F1
#
_cell.length_a   1.000
_cell.length_b   1.000
_cell.length_c   1.000
_cell.angle_alpha   90.00
_cell.angle_beta   90.00
_cell.angle_gamma   90.00
#
_symmetry.space_group_name_H-M   'P 1'
#
loop_
_entity.id
_entity.type
_entity.pdbx_description
1 polymer ?
#
loop_
_entity_poly.entity_id
_entity_poly.type
_entity_poly.pdbx_seq_one_letter_code
_entity_poly.pdbx_strand_id
1 'polypeptide(L)'
;MDPKSDRKLDRKRMSQVQTQDLTESRLNDDFVFWLKSKGHNYLLVVLLIACAVLGYNYWERKNTSKTSAAWGDLAQATLPEAYEQVAKDHADVPQAAMMALMQAADRRLQQVQTGVLVPAAGETAAIALDEAGRKIALDAADEDYAKAAEIATKVTGGDRTRAAVIVVPSLFGRAAVAECRGDFDGATKFLQEAITVASDRWPRFVEVANMRISGMTGLATAISMPKQSELLVKPVDAAPAATATDDLFQQLINEQKAQDAAASKTPDAAPIPTPAPTPAPGAGG
;
A
#
# COMPACT_ATOMS: atom_id res chain seq x y z
N MET A 1 -60.85 21.56 -45.91
CA MET A 1 -59.84 22.21 -45.05
C MET A 1 -60.36 23.59 -44.72
N ASP A 2 -60.67 23.82 -43.44
CA ASP A 2 -61.50 24.94 -42.99
C ASP A 2 -60.61 26.14 -42.57
N PRO A 3 -60.61 27.26 -43.30
CA PRO A 3 -59.69 28.39 -43.09
C PRO A 3 -59.95 29.20 -41.80
N LYS A 4 -60.90 28.75 -40.97
CA LYS A 4 -61.17 29.30 -39.63
C LYS A 4 -60.45 28.55 -38.51
N SER A 5 -59.98 27.33 -38.76
CA SER A 5 -59.23 26.50 -37.79
C SER A 5 -57.81 27.00 -37.56
N ASP A 6 -57.06 27.24 -38.65
CA ASP A 6 -55.65 27.68 -38.58
C ASP A 6 -55.50 29.06 -37.93
N ARG A 7 -56.41 29.99 -38.22
CA ARG A 7 -56.40 31.33 -37.58
C ARG A 7 -56.59 31.31 -36.06
N LYS A 8 -57.25 30.28 -35.50
CA LYS A 8 -57.41 30.15 -34.04
C LYS A 8 -56.18 29.53 -33.38
N LEU A 9 -55.48 28.64 -34.07
CA LEU A 9 -54.22 28.03 -33.61
C LEU A 9 -53.08 29.06 -33.64
N ASP A 10 -52.97 29.85 -34.70
CA ASP A 10 -51.96 30.91 -34.81
C ASP A 10 -52.18 32.03 -33.79
N ARG A 11 -53.44 32.41 -33.54
CA ARG A 11 -53.74 33.42 -32.51
C ARG A 11 -53.39 32.95 -31.10
N LYS A 12 -53.60 31.66 -30.79
CA LYS A 12 -53.21 31.07 -29.51
C LYS A 12 -51.68 31.02 -29.36
N ARG A 13 -50.95 30.61 -30.40
CA ARG A 13 -49.48 30.60 -30.40
C ARG A 13 -48.89 32.01 -30.28
N MET A 14 -49.42 32.98 -31.03
CA MET A 14 -48.98 34.39 -30.93
C MET A 14 -49.30 34.99 -29.56
N SER A 15 -50.45 34.67 -28.95
CA SER A 15 -50.74 35.14 -27.59
C SER A 15 -49.83 34.51 -26.54
N GLN A 16 -49.44 33.23 -26.71
CA GLN A 16 -48.56 32.53 -25.78
C GLN A 16 -47.11 33.05 -25.86
N VAL A 17 -46.63 33.34 -27.08
CA VAL A 17 -45.32 33.99 -27.30
C VAL A 17 -45.31 35.41 -26.74
N GLN A 18 -46.37 36.20 -26.95
CA GLN A 18 -46.45 37.55 -26.36
C GLN A 18 -46.52 37.52 -24.84
N THR A 19 -47.22 36.55 -24.23
CA THR A 19 -47.25 36.44 -22.77
C THR A 19 -45.93 35.94 -22.20
N GLN A 20 -45.20 35.04 -22.88
CA GLN A 20 -43.86 34.60 -22.46
C GLN A 20 -42.85 35.77 -22.52
N ASP A 21 -42.86 36.53 -23.61
CA ASP A 21 -41.97 37.67 -23.84
C ASP A 21 -42.24 38.82 -22.83
N LEU A 22 -43.52 39.09 -22.54
CA LEU A 22 -43.91 40.06 -21.51
C LEU A 22 -43.65 39.58 -20.07
N THR A 23 -43.69 38.26 -19.80
CA THR A 23 -43.30 37.75 -18.48
C THR A 23 -41.79 37.73 -18.31
N GLU A 24 -41.00 37.41 -19.34
CA GLU A 24 -39.53 37.50 -19.31
C GLU A 24 -39.05 38.95 -19.12
N SER A 25 -39.63 39.92 -19.84
CA SER A 25 -39.29 41.35 -19.62
C SER A 25 -39.59 41.81 -18.21
N ARG A 26 -40.72 41.41 -17.63
CA ARG A 26 -41.08 41.76 -16.24
C ARG A 26 -40.16 41.10 -15.22
N LEU A 27 -39.76 39.85 -15.45
CA LEU A 27 -38.83 39.13 -14.58
C LEU A 27 -37.44 39.78 -14.58
N ASN A 28 -37.02 40.30 -15.73
CA ASN A 28 -35.77 41.05 -15.86
C ASN A 28 -35.83 42.42 -15.16
N ASP A 29 -36.92 43.18 -15.32
CA ASP A 29 -37.07 44.49 -14.66
C ASP A 29 -37.16 44.35 -13.13
N ASP A 30 -37.85 43.33 -12.61
CA ASP A 30 -37.91 43.04 -11.17
C ASP A 30 -36.53 42.61 -10.64
N PHE A 31 -35.76 41.84 -11.41
CA PHE A 31 -34.38 41.50 -11.07
C PHE A 31 -33.49 42.74 -11.03
N VAL A 32 -33.60 43.64 -12.00
CA VAL A 32 -32.81 44.89 -12.07
C VAL A 32 -33.20 45.85 -10.95
N PHE A 33 -34.49 45.96 -10.62
CA PHE A 33 -34.97 46.79 -9.52
C PHE A 33 -34.50 46.23 -8.16
N TRP A 34 -34.61 44.91 -7.97
CA TRP A 34 -34.05 44.23 -6.80
C TRP A 34 -32.54 44.41 -6.71
N LEU A 35 -31.82 44.27 -7.83
CA LEU A 35 -30.37 44.42 -7.90
C LEU A 35 -29.93 45.82 -7.43
N LYS A 36 -30.64 46.86 -7.88
CA LYS A 36 -30.38 48.25 -7.51
C LYS A 36 -30.73 48.58 -6.06
N SER A 37 -31.81 48.01 -5.51
CA SER A 37 -32.28 48.41 -4.17
C SER A 37 -31.64 47.61 -3.03
N LYS A 38 -31.49 46.28 -3.20
CA LYS A 38 -30.93 45.39 -2.17
C LYS A 38 -29.86 44.44 -2.70
N GLY A 39 -29.74 44.28 -4.02
CA GLY A 39 -28.85 43.32 -4.64
C GLY A 39 -27.39 43.51 -4.27
N HIS A 40 -26.90 44.74 -4.11
CA HIS A 40 -25.50 44.95 -3.71
C HIS A 40 -25.13 44.28 -2.38
N ASN A 41 -26.01 44.35 -1.38
CA ASN A 41 -25.77 43.75 -0.07
C ASN A 41 -25.91 42.21 -0.12
N TYR A 42 -26.92 41.69 -0.81
CA TYR A 42 -27.09 40.24 -0.97
C TYR A 42 -25.98 39.62 -1.84
N LEU A 43 -25.56 40.30 -2.90
CA LEU A 43 -24.47 39.84 -3.78
C LEU A 43 -23.14 39.83 -3.02
N LEU A 44 -22.90 40.80 -2.12
CA LEU A 44 -21.73 40.78 -1.24
C LEU A 44 -21.76 39.60 -0.27
N VAL A 45 -22.90 39.32 0.36
CA VAL A 45 -23.06 38.12 1.22
C VAL A 45 -22.83 36.83 0.44
N VAL A 46 -23.42 36.70 -0.75
CA VAL A 46 -23.22 35.52 -1.61
C VAL A 46 -21.76 35.39 -2.05
N LEU A 47 -21.10 36.50 -2.40
CA LEU A 47 -19.67 36.52 -2.73
C LEU A 47 -18.81 36.07 -1.54
N LEU A 48 -19.12 36.54 -0.33
CA LEU A 48 -18.43 36.12 0.89
C LEU A 48 -18.57 34.61 1.13
N ILE A 49 -19.77 34.06 0.96
CA ILE A 49 -20.03 32.62 1.06
C ILE A 49 -19.25 31.87 -0.02
N ALA A 50 -19.26 32.33 -1.26
CA ALA A 50 -18.52 31.72 -2.36
C ALA A 50 -17.00 31.72 -2.09
N CYS A 51 -16.45 32.84 -1.58
CA CYS A 51 -15.05 32.93 -1.16
C CYS A 51 -14.73 31.96 -0.01
N ALA A 52 -15.61 31.82 0.98
CA ALA A 52 -15.42 30.88 2.09
C ALA A 52 -15.40 29.43 1.59
N VAL A 53 -16.31 29.05 0.69
CA VAL A 53 -16.36 27.70 0.09
C VAL A 53 -15.12 27.43 -0.77
N LEU A 54 -14.71 28.38 -1.61
CA LEU A 54 -13.50 28.22 -2.43
C LEU A 54 -12.24 28.11 -1.57
N GLY A 55 -12.13 28.92 -0.51
CA GLY A 55 -11.02 28.85 0.44
C GLY A 55 -10.96 27.52 1.17
N TYR A 56 -12.11 27.03 1.65
CA TYR A 56 -12.21 25.72 2.29
C TYR A 56 -11.81 24.58 1.33
N ASN A 57 -12.37 24.58 0.11
CA ASN A 57 -12.05 23.57 -0.89
C ASN A 57 -10.57 23.59 -1.30
N TYR A 58 -9.95 24.77 -1.43
CA TYR A 58 -8.53 24.88 -1.72
C TYR A 58 -7.67 24.31 -0.58
N TRP A 59 -8.02 24.61 0.67
CA TRP A 59 -7.33 24.09 1.84
C TRP A 59 -7.45 22.57 1.96
N GLU A 60 -8.65 22.03 1.78
CA GLU A 60 -8.90 20.59 1.82
C GLU A 60 -8.13 19.85 0.71
N ARG A 61 -8.17 20.36 -0.53
CA ARG A 61 -7.38 19.81 -1.64
C ARG A 61 -5.89 19.81 -1.35
N LYS A 62 -5.37 20.89 -0.74
CA LYS A 62 -3.96 20.99 -0.37
C LYS A 62 -3.59 19.92 0.68
N ASN A 63 -4.44 19.69 1.67
CA ASN A 63 -4.17 18.69 2.71
C ASN A 63 -4.25 17.26 2.17
N THR A 64 -5.23 16.97 1.33
CA THR A 64 -5.35 15.70 0.61
C THR A 64 -4.14 15.45 -0.29
N SER A 65 -3.72 16.46 -1.06
CA SER A 65 -2.54 16.35 -1.94
C SER A 65 -1.25 16.03 -1.17
N LYS A 66 -1.05 16.63 0.00
CA LYS A 66 0.11 16.34 0.86
C LYS A 66 0.08 14.89 1.35
N THR A 67 -1.07 14.46 1.86
CA THR A 67 -1.25 13.10 2.37
C THR A 67 -1.03 12.08 1.25
N SER A 68 -1.62 12.31 0.07
CA SER A 68 -1.42 11.46 -1.11
C SER A 68 0.02 11.41 -1.57
N ALA A 69 0.75 12.53 -1.54
CA ALA A 69 2.17 12.56 -1.88
C ALA A 69 2.99 11.72 -0.88
N ALA A 70 2.76 11.88 0.42
CA ALA A 70 3.45 11.11 1.46
C ALA A 70 3.26 9.59 1.30
N TRP A 71 2.04 9.14 1.03
CA TRP A 71 1.77 7.72 0.76
C TRP A 71 2.34 7.24 -0.57
N GLY A 72 2.40 8.12 -1.59
CA GLY A 72 3.02 7.83 -2.87
C GLY A 72 4.53 7.58 -2.73
N ASP A 73 5.23 8.47 -2.02
CA ASP A 73 6.68 8.34 -1.78
C ASP A 73 6.99 7.13 -0.91
N LEU A 74 6.18 6.86 0.12
CA LEU A 74 6.29 5.66 0.95
C LEU A 74 6.17 4.38 0.11
N ALA A 75 5.23 4.33 -0.84
CA ALA A 75 5.01 3.17 -1.70
C ALA A 75 6.16 2.94 -2.71
N GLN A 76 6.91 3.99 -3.06
CA GLN A 76 8.05 3.90 -3.97
C GLN A 76 9.36 3.60 -3.24
N ALA A 77 9.46 3.96 -1.96
CA ALA A 77 10.62 3.63 -1.14
C ALA A 77 10.78 2.10 -1.01
N THR A 78 12.01 1.63 -1.17
CA THR A 78 12.36 0.21 -1.06
C THR A 78 13.56 -0.04 -0.14
N LEU A 79 14.37 0.99 0.09
CA LEU A 79 15.55 0.96 0.93
C LEU A 79 15.28 1.58 2.32
N PRO A 80 15.94 1.10 3.38
CA PRO A 80 15.79 1.66 4.72
C PRO A 80 16.02 3.18 4.79
N GLU A 81 17.05 3.68 4.10
CA GLU A 81 17.40 5.10 4.08
C GLU A 81 16.36 5.92 3.32
N ALA A 82 15.77 5.34 2.27
CA ALA A 82 14.69 5.98 1.52
C ALA A 82 13.44 6.12 2.40
N TYR A 83 13.09 5.10 3.18
CA TYR A 83 11.98 5.19 4.13
C TYR A 83 12.24 6.23 5.23
N GLU A 84 13.46 6.30 5.78
CA GLU A 84 13.81 7.37 6.72
C GLU A 84 13.62 8.76 6.08
N GLN A 85 14.03 8.91 4.82
CA GLN A 85 13.90 10.16 4.10
C GLN A 85 12.43 10.53 3.90
N VAL A 86 11.56 9.58 3.54
CA VAL A 86 10.11 9.79 3.48
C VAL A 86 9.56 10.28 4.83
N ALA A 87 10.01 9.69 5.94
CA ALA A 87 9.58 10.11 7.26
C ALA A 87 10.02 11.53 7.63
N LYS A 88 11.21 11.96 7.17
CA LYS A 88 11.74 13.32 7.36
C LYS A 88 11.01 14.33 6.49
N ASP A 89 10.81 14.02 5.22
CA ASP A 89 10.21 14.93 4.23
C ASP A 89 8.72 15.15 4.47
N HIS A 90 8.01 14.12 4.97
CA HIS A 90 6.58 14.17 5.25
C HIS A 90 6.28 14.12 6.76
N ALA A 91 7.12 14.78 7.57
CA ALA A 91 6.94 14.86 9.02
C ALA A 91 5.61 15.51 9.45
N ASP A 92 4.98 16.29 8.57
CA ASP A 92 3.65 16.88 8.78
C ASP A 92 2.49 15.89 8.55
N VAL A 93 2.77 14.70 7.99
CA VAL A 93 1.84 13.58 7.83
C VAL A 93 2.30 12.43 8.74
N PRO A 94 1.99 12.47 10.04
CA PRO A 94 2.60 11.57 11.02
C PRO A 94 2.28 10.10 10.75
N GLN A 95 1.14 9.80 10.12
CA GLN A 95 0.76 8.43 9.77
C GLN A 95 1.66 7.82 8.70
N ALA A 96 2.07 8.62 7.71
CA ALA A 96 3.01 8.16 6.69
C ALA A 96 4.42 8.03 7.31
N ALA A 97 4.84 9.02 8.10
CA ALA A 97 6.15 9.01 8.74
C ALA A 97 6.35 7.81 9.69
N MET A 98 5.38 7.49 10.55
CA MET A 98 5.48 6.34 11.46
C MET A 98 5.56 5.01 10.70
N MET A 99 4.77 4.87 9.62
CA MET A 99 4.78 3.66 8.79
C MET A 99 6.07 3.51 8.00
N ALA A 100 6.63 4.61 7.49
CA ALA A 100 7.92 4.61 6.82
C ALA A 100 9.03 4.17 7.77
N LEU A 101 9.10 4.73 8.99
CA LEU A 101 10.07 4.32 10.01
C LEU A 101 9.94 2.83 10.40
N MET A 102 8.72 2.33 10.57
CA MET A 102 8.51 0.90 10.81
C MET A 102 9.05 0.03 9.67
N GLN A 103 8.76 0.39 8.41
CA GLN A 103 9.27 -0.33 7.26
C GLN A 103 10.80 -0.25 7.16
N ALA A 104 11.39 0.90 7.48
CA ALA A 104 12.83 1.07 7.54
C ALA A 104 13.46 0.08 8.54
N ALA A 105 12.92 0.03 9.76
CA ALA A 105 13.38 -0.86 10.81
C ALA A 105 13.23 -2.34 10.42
N ASP A 106 12.07 -2.73 9.89
CA ASP A 106 11.80 -4.11 9.42
C ASP A 106 12.80 -4.53 8.32
N ARG A 107 13.11 -3.62 7.38
CA ARG A 107 14.09 -3.89 6.32
C ARG A 107 15.50 -4.08 6.86
N ARG A 108 15.91 -3.31 7.86
CA ARG A 108 17.22 -3.51 8.51
C ARG A 108 17.29 -4.83 9.26
N LEU A 109 16.23 -5.23 9.96
CA LEU A 109 16.15 -6.55 10.58
C LEU A 109 16.23 -7.67 9.53
N GLN A 110 15.55 -7.50 8.39
CA GLN A 110 15.65 -8.44 7.29
C GLN A 110 17.08 -8.55 6.75
N GLN A 111 17.80 -7.44 6.59
CA GLN A 111 19.22 -7.43 6.17
C GLN A 111 20.13 -8.13 7.18
N VAL A 112 19.88 -7.94 8.48
CA VAL A 112 20.61 -8.65 9.54
C VAL A 112 20.35 -10.14 9.49
N GLN A 113 19.10 -10.55 9.26
CA GLN A 113 18.71 -11.95 9.17
C GLN A 113 19.31 -12.65 7.94
N THR A 114 19.33 -11.99 6.79
CA THR A 114 19.91 -12.55 5.56
C THR A 114 21.43 -12.45 5.51
N GLY A 115 22.03 -11.61 6.36
CA GLY A 115 23.45 -11.33 6.37
C GLY A 115 23.92 -10.58 5.11
N VAL A 116 23.01 -9.94 4.38
CA VAL A 116 23.33 -9.18 3.17
C VAL A 116 22.58 -7.86 3.12
N LEU A 117 23.27 -6.83 2.63
CA LEU A 117 22.64 -5.58 2.21
C LEU A 117 21.97 -5.82 0.86
N VAL A 118 20.64 -5.76 0.85
CA VAL A 118 19.86 -5.80 -0.39
C VAL A 118 19.93 -4.39 -1.01
N PRO A 119 20.55 -4.23 -2.19
CA PRO A 119 20.59 -2.94 -2.85
C PRO A 119 19.22 -2.56 -3.41
N ALA A 120 19.05 -1.29 -3.82
CA ALA A 120 17.87 -0.86 -4.55
C ALA A 120 17.68 -1.79 -5.77
N ALA A 121 16.43 -2.18 -6.03
CA ALA A 121 16.10 -3.19 -7.02
C ALA A 121 16.84 -2.98 -8.36
N GLY A 122 17.55 -4.01 -8.82
CA GLY A 122 17.87 -4.17 -10.25
C GLY A 122 19.30 -4.53 -10.62
N GLU A 123 20.35 -3.98 -10.00
CA GLU A 123 21.66 -3.99 -10.70
C GLU A 123 22.92 -4.16 -9.83
N THR A 124 22.81 -4.21 -8.51
CA THR A 124 23.98 -4.36 -7.63
C THR A 124 24.02 -5.73 -6.97
N ALA A 125 25.22 -6.32 -6.90
CA ALA A 125 25.41 -7.56 -6.16
C ALA A 125 25.16 -7.34 -4.67
N ALA A 126 24.52 -8.30 -4.01
CA ALA A 126 24.31 -8.28 -2.57
C ALA A 126 25.66 -8.21 -1.85
N ILE A 127 25.81 -7.22 -0.96
CA ILE A 127 27.04 -7.04 -0.19
C ILE A 127 26.88 -7.79 1.13
N ALA A 128 27.83 -8.66 1.45
CA ALA A 128 27.84 -9.38 2.72
C ALA A 128 27.95 -8.38 3.89
N LEU A 129 27.08 -8.56 4.88
CA LEU A 129 27.03 -7.72 6.07
C LEU A 129 28.06 -8.22 7.07
N ASP A 130 29.07 -7.40 7.35
CA ASP A 130 30.05 -7.67 8.40
C ASP A 130 29.48 -7.37 9.80
N GLU A 131 30.25 -7.68 10.84
CA GLU A 131 29.80 -7.52 12.23
C GLU A 131 29.56 -6.04 12.59
N ALA A 132 30.39 -5.13 12.06
CA ALA A 132 30.22 -3.70 12.26
C ALA A 132 28.94 -3.18 11.60
N GLY A 133 28.69 -3.57 10.35
CA GLY A 133 27.46 -3.25 9.62
C GLY A 133 26.22 -3.83 10.29
N ARG A 134 26.30 -5.06 10.83
CA ARG A 134 25.21 -5.66 11.61
C ARG A 134 24.87 -4.80 12.83
N LYS A 135 25.88 -4.38 13.59
CA LYS A 135 25.66 -3.51 14.75
C LYS A 135 25.01 -2.19 14.35
N ILE A 136 25.50 -1.53 13.30
CA ILE A 136 24.92 -0.28 12.79
C ILE A 136 23.46 -0.48 12.36
N ALA A 137 23.16 -1.55 11.63
CA ALA A 137 21.80 -1.85 11.19
C ALA A 137 20.84 -2.10 12.37
N LEU A 138 21.30 -2.81 13.41
CA LEU A 138 20.53 -3.02 14.64
C LEU A 138 20.32 -1.73 15.43
N ASP A 139 21.35 -0.88 15.54
CA ASP A 139 21.26 0.43 16.21
C ASP A 139 20.24 1.33 15.51
N ALA A 140 20.30 1.42 14.18
CA ALA A 140 19.34 2.18 13.39
C ALA A 140 17.91 1.59 13.44
N ALA A 141 17.77 0.26 13.45
CA ALA A 141 16.46 -0.39 13.56
C ALA A 141 15.78 -0.09 14.92
N ASP A 142 16.52 -0.13 16.03
CA ASP A 142 15.98 0.25 17.35
C ASP A 142 15.51 1.71 17.36
N GLU A 143 16.33 2.60 16.80
CA GLU A 143 16.04 4.03 16.75
C GLU A 143 14.76 4.32 15.93
N ASP A 144 14.60 3.66 14.78
CA ASP A 144 13.43 3.84 13.92
C ASP A 144 12.14 3.32 14.56
N TYR A 145 12.17 2.15 15.20
CA TYR A 145 11.01 1.69 15.99
C TYR A 145 10.71 2.64 17.16
N ALA A 146 11.73 3.15 17.85
CA ALA A 146 11.55 4.10 18.95
C ALA A 146 10.90 5.40 18.46
N LYS A 147 11.36 5.96 17.34
CA LYS A 147 10.78 7.16 16.72
C LYS A 147 9.34 6.93 16.25
N ALA A 148 9.04 5.79 15.62
CA ALA A 148 7.68 5.45 15.19
C ALA A 148 6.71 5.42 16.39
N ALA A 149 7.10 4.77 17.48
CA ALA A 149 6.33 4.73 18.73
C ALA A 149 6.18 6.12 19.38
N GLU A 150 7.23 6.95 19.33
CA GLU A 150 7.20 8.32 19.85
C GLU A 150 6.21 9.19 19.07
N ILE A 151 6.26 9.17 17.73
CA ILE A 151 5.33 9.89 16.86
C ILE A 151 3.89 9.46 17.16
N ALA A 152 3.63 8.15 17.22
CA ALA A 152 2.31 7.63 17.51
C ALA A 152 1.78 8.10 18.87
N THR A 153 2.64 8.07 19.90
CA THR A 153 2.30 8.55 21.25
C THR A 153 2.02 10.05 21.27
N LYS A 154 2.78 10.87 20.52
CA LYS A 154 2.52 12.31 20.39
C LYS A 154 1.16 12.59 19.73
N VAL A 155 0.83 11.89 18.65
CA VAL A 155 -0.45 12.05 17.94
C VAL A 155 -1.66 11.70 18.83
N THR A 156 -1.50 10.76 19.76
CA THR A 156 -2.56 10.38 20.71
C THR A 156 -2.58 11.21 21.99
N GLY A 157 -1.80 12.31 22.06
CA GLY A 157 -1.76 13.20 23.23
C GLY A 157 -1.01 12.62 24.43
N GLY A 158 -0.05 11.72 24.20
CA GLY A 158 0.74 11.06 25.24
C GLY A 158 0.21 9.69 25.67
N ASP A 159 -0.97 9.29 25.19
CA ASP A 159 -1.61 8.03 25.56
C ASP A 159 -1.09 6.86 24.71
N ARG A 160 -0.21 6.05 25.30
CA ARG A 160 0.38 4.86 24.66
C ARG A 160 -0.65 3.78 24.36
N THR A 161 -1.70 3.63 25.17
CA THR A 161 -2.76 2.63 24.96
C THR A 161 -3.61 2.98 23.74
N ARG A 162 -3.86 4.28 23.50
CA ARG A 162 -4.49 4.74 22.25
C ARG A 162 -3.58 4.60 21.04
N ALA A 163 -2.26 4.65 21.24
CA ALA A 163 -1.24 4.44 20.21
C ALA A 163 -0.83 2.96 20.02
N ALA A 164 -1.53 2.02 20.68
CA ALA A 164 -1.13 0.61 20.73
C ALA A 164 -0.89 -0.03 19.36
N VAL A 165 -1.63 0.39 18.32
CA VAL A 165 -1.49 -0.13 16.94
C VAL A 165 -0.07 0.05 16.39
N ILE A 166 0.67 1.07 16.82
CA ILE A 166 2.06 1.32 16.40
C ILE A 166 3.04 1.00 17.52
N VAL A 167 2.70 1.37 18.76
CA VAL A 167 3.59 1.17 19.92
C VAL A 167 3.84 -0.30 20.19
N VAL A 168 2.82 -1.16 20.13
CA VAL A 168 2.99 -2.59 20.42
C VAL A 168 3.88 -3.25 19.37
N PRO A 169 3.63 -3.16 18.05
CA PRO A 169 4.55 -3.70 17.04
C PRO A 169 5.97 -3.12 17.15
N SER A 170 6.11 -1.83 17.43
CA SER A 170 7.43 -1.21 17.64
C SER A 170 8.17 -1.86 18.81
N LEU A 171 7.51 -2.14 19.93
CA LEU A 171 8.10 -2.84 21.07
C LEU A 171 8.50 -4.28 20.72
N PHE A 172 7.70 -4.99 19.91
CA PHE A 172 8.07 -6.31 19.39
C PHE A 172 9.31 -6.27 18.49
N GLY A 173 9.43 -5.24 17.66
CA GLY A 173 10.60 -4.98 16.82
C GLY A 173 11.85 -4.68 17.64
N ARG A 174 11.74 -3.80 18.64
CA ARG A 174 12.84 -3.51 19.57
C ARG A 174 13.26 -4.72 20.40
N ALA A 175 12.30 -5.57 20.80
CA ALA A 175 12.60 -6.85 21.42
C ALA A 175 13.40 -7.77 20.48
N ALA A 176 13.03 -7.82 19.19
CA ALA A 176 13.78 -8.58 18.18
C ALA A 176 15.21 -8.04 18.00
N VAL A 177 15.39 -6.72 17.98
CA VAL A 177 16.72 -6.10 17.93
C VAL A 177 17.55 -6.50 19.15
N ALA A 178 16.98 -6.45 20.35
CA ALA A 178 17.66 -6.86 21.59
C ALA A 178 18.03 -8.35 21.58
N GLU A 179 17.13 -9.24 21.12
CA GLU A 179 17.42 -10.67 20.91
C GLU A 179 18.59 -10.89 19.94
N CYS A 180 18.62 -10.16 18.81
CA CYS A 180 19.72 -10.24 17.86
C CYS A 180 21.07 -9.80 18.45
N ARG A 181 21.06 -8.96 19.48
CA ARG A 181 22.27 -8.56 20.24
C ARG A 181 22.63 -9.55 21.37
N GLY A 182 21.80 -10.55 21.62
CA GLY A 182 21.93 -11.44 22.78
C GLY A 182 21.49 -10.82 24.12
N ASP A 183 20.84 -9.65 24.09
CA ASP A 183 20.30 -8.98 25.28
C ASP A 183 18.86 -9.45 25.54
N PHE A 184 18.73 -10.67 26.09
CA PHE A 184 17.43 -11.27 26.39
C PHE A 184 16.68 -10.57 27.53
N ASP A 185 17.41 -9.93 28.46
CA ASP A 185 16.82 -9.14 29.53
C ASP A 185 16.17 -7.86 28.97
N GLY A 186 16.86 -7.17 28.05
CA GLY A 186 16.33 -6.04 27.31
C GLY A 186 15.10 -6.43 26.47
N ALA A 187 15.18 -7.55 25.75
CA ALA A 187 14.06 -8.05 24.97
C ALA A 187 12.82 -8.35 25.83
N THR A 188 13.02 -8.98 27.00
CA THR A 188 11.95 -9.27 27.96
C THR A 188 11.28 -7.99 28.44
N LYS A 189 12.05 -6.94 28.76
CA LYS A 189 11.48 -5.65 29.18
C LYS A 189 10.59 -5.03 28.12
N PHE A 190 11.01 -5.03 26.85
CA PHE A 190 10.18 -4.50 25.77
C PHE A 190 8.88 -5.29 25.57
N LEU A 191 8.93 -6.62 25.69
CA LEU A 191 7.72 -7.45 25.59
C LEU A 191 6.77 -7.26 26.79
N GLN A 192 7.30 -7.09 28.00
CA GLN A 192 6.48 -6.75 29.18
C GLN A 192 5.81 -5.38 29.04
N GLU A 193 6.53 -4.41 28.49
CA GLU A 193 5.95 -3.12 28.16
C GLU A 193 4.86 -3.28 27.08
N ALA A 194 5.09 -4.13 26.07
CA ALA A 194 4.10 -4.41 25.03
C ALA A 194 2.82 -5.04 25.61
N ILE A 195 2.94 -5.95 26.58
CA ILE A 195 1.82 -6.52 27.33
C ILE A 195 1.05 -5.43 28.07
N THR A 196 1.76 -4.51 28.73
CA THR A 196 1.17 -3.41 29.49
C THR A 196 0.39 -2.46 28.58
N VAL A 197 0.95 -2.11 27.42
CA VAL A 197 0.31 -1.21 26.44
C VAL A 197 -0.87 -1.89 25.74
N ALA A 198 -0.73 -3.17 25.38
CA ALA A 198 -1.80 -3.95 24.77
C ALA A 198 -3.00 -4.14 25.71
N SER A 199 -2.72 -4.44 26.99
CA SER A 199 -3.72 -4.69 28.04
C SER A 199 -4.82 -5.67 27.55
N ASP A 200 -6.01 -5.60 28.14
CA ASP A 200 -7.14 -6.46 27.80
C ASP A 200 -7.77 -6.10 26.43
N ARG A 201 -7.40 -4.95 25.86
CA ARG A 201 -7.93 -4.49 24.57
C ARG A 201 -7.38 -5.31 23.40
N TRP A 202 -6.19 -5.89 23.55
CA TRP A 202 -5.52 -6.66 22.49
C TRP A 202 -4.93 -7.97 23.03
N PRO A 203 -5.78 -8.92 23.46
CA PRO A 203 -5.35 -10.12 24.18
C PRO A 203 -4.43 -11.02 23.35
N ARG A 204 -4.56 -11.01 22.02
CA ARG A 204 -3.67 -11.76 21.12
C ARG A 204 -2.23 -11.28 21.16
N PHE A 205 -1.98 -9.97 21.30
CA PHE A 205 -0.61 -9.46 21.47
C PHE A 205 -0.02 -9.86 22.82
N VAL A 206 -0.83 -9.86 23.87
CA VAL A 206 -0.43 -10.31 25.21
C VAL A 206 -0.04 -11.80 25.19
N GLU A 207 -0.86 -12.64 24.54
CA GLU A 207 -0.59 -14.07 24.37
C GLU A 207 0.74 -14.30 23.65
N VAL A 208 0.96 -13.65 22.50
CA VAL A 208 2.19 -13.79 21.71
C VAL A 208 3.42 -13.29 22.49
N ALA A 209 3.31 -12.17 23.20
CA ALA A 209 4.41 -11.66 24.03
C ALA A 209 4.79 -12.64 25.14
N ASN A 210 3.81 -13.21 25.86
CA ASN A 210 4.05 -14.19 26.92
C ASN A 210 4.69 -15.48 26.38
N MET A 211 4.24 -15.95 25.20
CA MET A 211 4.87 -17.11 24.54
C MET A 211 6.33 -16.83 24.20
N ARG A 212 6.63 -15.66 23.65
CA ARG A 212 8.00 -15.27 23.29
C ARG A 212 8.89 -15.14 24.53
N ILE A 213 8.42 -14.49 25.60
CA ILE A 213 9.14 -14.40 26.88
C ILE A 213 9.45 -15.80 27.44
N SER A 214 8.48 -16.70 27.44
CA SER A 214 8.67 -18.07 27.93
C SER A 214 9.71 -18.83 27.10
N GLY A 215 9.70 -18.63 25.78
CA GLY A 215 10.63 -19.25 24.83
C GLY A 215 12.07 -18.71 24.91
N MET A 216 12.31 -17.51 25.45
CA MET A 216 13.65 -16.93 25.56
C MET A 216 14.61 -17.79 26.39
N THR A 217 14.10 -18.49 27.41
CA THR A 217 14.92 -19.41 28.23
C THR A 217 15.54 -20.54 27.39
N GLY A 218 14.82 -21.02 26.37
CA GLY A 218 15.33 -22.01 25.42
C GLY A 218 16.37 -21.42 24.46
N LEU A 219 16.18 -20.18 24.02
CA LEU A 219 17.11 -19.49 23.11
C LEU A 219 18.43 -19.09 23.77
N ALA A 220 18.42 -18.83 25.08
CA ALA A 220 19.63 -18.55 25.85
C ALA A 220 20.60 -19.75 25.90
N THR A 221 20.11 -20.96 25.61
CA THR A 221 20.95 -22.16 25.55
C THR A 221 21.45 -22.35 24.12
N ALA A 222 22.70 -21.97 23.85
CA ALA A 222 23.29 -22.13 22.53
C ALA A 222 23.20 -23.60 22.06
N ILE A 223 22.44 -23.86 21.00
CA ILE A 223 22.40 -25.17 20.36
C ILE A 223 23.72 -25.33 19.59
N SER A 224 24.60 -26.21 20.08
CA SER A 224 25.81 -26.56 19.35
C SER A 224 25.42 -27.26 18.06
N MET A 225 25.64 -26.62 16.92
CA MET A 225 25.56 -27.33 15.63
C MET A 225 26.67 -28.38 15.58
N PRO A 226 26.40 -29.61 15.10
CA PRO A 226 27.44 -30.61 14.92
C PRO A 226 28.50 -30.06 13.97
N LYS A 227 29.77 -30.22 14.34
CA LYS A 227 30.89 -29.77 13.50
C LYS A 227 30.87 -30.57 12.21
N GLN A 228 31.40 -30.00 11.12
CA GLN A 228 31.47 -30.71 9.84
C GLN A 228 32.24 -32.05 9.92
N SER A 229 33.17 -32.17 10.87
CA SER A 229 33.88 -33.42 11.20
C SER A 229 33.03 -34.49 11.89
N GLU A 230 31.88 -34.10 12.44
CA GLU A 230 30.92 -34.96 13.15
C GLU A 230 29.76 -35.36 12.24
N LEU A 231 29.63 -34.72 11.07
CA LEU A 231 28.74 -35.20 10.02
C LEU A 231 29.29 -36.51 9.48
N LEU A 232 28.45 -37.54 9.42
CA LEU A 232 28.78 -38.79 8.76
C LEU A 232 29.15 -38.47 7.30
N VAL A 233 30.43 -38.65 6.95
CA VAL A 233 30.86 -38.66 5.56
C VAL A 233 30.09 -39.79 4.91
N LYS A 234 29.14 -39.44 4.02
CA LYS A 234 28.50 -40.43 3.15
C LYS A 234 29.64 -41.25 2.54
N PRO A 235 29.70 -42.57 2.76
CA PRO A 235 30.66 -43.40 2.05
C PRO A 235 30.53 -43.04 0.57
N VAL A 236 31.63 -42.68 -0.06
CA VAL A 236 31.70 -42.71 -1.52
C VAL A 236 31.67 -44.19 -1.86
N ASP A 237 30.48 -44.78 -1.76
CA ASP A 237 30.18 -46.02 -2.43
C ASP A 237 30.51 -45.75 -3.89
N ALA A 238 31.45 -46.55 -4.40
CA ALA A 238 31.73 -46.62 -5.82
C ALA A 238 30.39 -46.54 -6.57
N ALA A 239 30.29 -45.60 -7.52
CA ALA A 239 29.09 -45.33 -8.28
C ALA A 239 28.31 -46.63 -8.53
N PRO A 240 27.12 -46.82 -7.95
CA PRO A 240 26.26 -47.89 -8.42
C PRO A 240 26.05 -47.60 -9.90
N ALA A 241 26.36 -48.59 -10.75
CA ALA A 241 26.12 -48.50 -12.18
C ALA A 241 24.72 -47.93 -12.40
N ALA A 242 24.63 -46.90 -13.24
CA ALA A 242 23.37 -46.26 -13.59
C ALA A 242 22.40 -47.30 -14.17
N THR A 243 21.51 -47.83 -13.36
CA THR A 243 20.43 -48.72 -13.81
C THR A 243 19.16 -48.40 -13.03
N ALA A 244 18.34 -47.51 -13.61
CA ALA A 244 16.87 -47.47 -13.56
C ALA A 244 16.32 -46.04 -13.79
N THR A 245 17.04 -44.99 -13.35
CA THR A 245 16.55 -43.60 -13.48
C THR A 245 16.85 -42.98 -14.84
N ASP A 246 18.00 -43.33 -15.44
CA ASP A 246 18.36 -42.90 -16.78
C ASP A 246 17.45 -43.51 -17.85
N ASP A 247 16.97 -44.74 -17.67
CA ASP A 247 16.02 -45.38 -18.59
C ASP A 247 14.65 -44.68 -18.57
N LEU A 248 14.15 -44.28 -17.41
CA LEU A 248 12.88 -43.55 -17.31
C LEU A 248 12.99 -42.16 -17.97
N PHE A 249 14.11 -41.48 -17.78
CA PHE A 249 14.34 -40.16 -18.36
C PHE A 249 14.58 -40.23 -19.89
N GLN A 250 15.31 -41.24 -20.37
CA GLN A 250 15.44 -41.56 -21.79
C GLN A 250 14.09 -41.93 -22.42
N GLN A 251 13.25 -42.69 -21.72
CA GLN A 251 11.93 -43.09 -22.20
C GLN A 251 10.99 -41.88 -22.35
N LEU A 252 10.99 -40.95 -21.39
CA LEU A 252 10.27 -39.68 -21.48
C LEU A 252 10.75 -38.80 -22.64
N ILE A 253 12.07 -38.69 -22.82
CA ILE A 253 12.65 -37.91 -23.94
C ILE A 253 12.30 -38.54 -25.30
N ASN A 254 12.27 -39.87 -25.39
CA ASN A 254 11.91 -40.57 -26.62
C ASN A 254 10.40 -40.53 -26.91
N GLU A 255 9.54 -40.56 -25.88
CA GLU A 255 8.09 -40.34 -26.03
C GLU A 255 7.79 -38.92 -26.50
N GLN A 256 8.48 -37.91 -25.96
CA GLN A 256 8.28 -36.52 -26.36
C GLN A 256 8.73 -36.29 -27.82
N LYS A 257 9.87 -36.87 -28.22
CA LYS A 257 10.32 -36.84 -29.62
C LYS A 257 9.39 -37.59 -30.58
N ALA A 258 8.76 -38.69 -30.14
CA ALA A 258 7.77 -39.41 -30.94
C ALA A 258 6.47 -38.62 -31.11
N GLN A 259 6.03 -37.88 -30.08
CA GLN A 259 4.90 -36.95 -30.18
C GLN A 259 5.19 -35.77 -31.11
N ASP A 260 6.37 -35.17 -31.03
CA ASP A 260 6.77 -34.04 -31.89
C ASP A 260 6.93 -34.47 -33.36
N ALA A 261 7.39 -35.71 -33.61
CA ALA A 261 7.49 -36.27 -34.94
C ALA A 261 6.12 -36.64 -35.54
N ALA A 262 5.14 -37.00 -34.71
CA ALA A 262 3.76 -37.26 -35.14
C ALA A 262 3.00 -35.95 -35.46
N ALA A 263 3.26 -34.88 -34.71
CA ALA A 263 2.68 -33.55 -34.98
C ALA A 263 3.21 -32.90 -36.28
N SER A 264 4.34 -33.37 -36.80
CA SER A 264 4.98 -32.83 -38.01
C SER A 264 4.62 -33.59 -39.30
N LYS A 265 3.76 -34.62 -39.22
CA LYS A 265 3.26 -35.37 -40.40
C LYS A 265 1.74 -35.27 -40.52
N THR A 266 1.26 -34.10 -40.94
CA THR A 266 0.02 -34.05 -41.75
C THR A 266 0.18 -32.99 -42.84
N PRO A 267 0.13 -33.37 -44.13
CA PRO A 267 0.07 -32.44 -45.25
C PRO A 267 -1.37 -31.91 -45.48
N ASP A 268 -1.41 -30.58 -45.64
CA ASP A 268 -2.23 -29.75 -46.55
C ASP A 268 -3.79 -29.70 -46.51
N ALA A 269 -4.26 -28.45 -46.31
CA ALA A 269 -5.39 -27.71 -46.89
C ALA A 269 -6.82 -28.30 -47.03
N ALA A 270 -7.81 -27.63 -46.39
CA ALA A 270 -9.01 -26.99 -47.02
C ALA A 270 -9.87 -26.24 -45.94
N PRO A 271 -10.82 -25.37 -46.31
CA PRO A 271 -10.81 -23.91 -46.10
C PRO A 271 -11.52 -23.41 -44.81
N ILE A 272 -11.20 -22.17 -44.44
CA ILE A 272 -11.76 -21.40 -43.32
C ILE A 272 -13.22 -20.97 -43.64
N PRO A 273 -14.21 -21.21 -42.77
CA PRO A 273 -15.52 -20.57 -42.87
C PRO A 273 -15.47 -19.11 -42.39
N THR A 274 -16.02 -18.21 -43.22
CA THR A 274 -16.17 -16.77 -42.98
C THR A 274 -16.92 -16.47 -41.66
N PRO A 275 -16.45 -15.55 -40.81
CA PRO A 275 -17.21 -15.09 -39.65
C PRO A 275 -18.40 -14.21 -40.08
N ALA A 276 -19.57 -14.46 -39.47
CA ALA A 276 -20.77 -13.65 -39.64
C ALA A 276 -20.60 -12.22 -39.09
N PRO A 277 -21.22 -11.19 -39.71
CA PRO A 277 -21.11 -9.81 -39.29
C PRO A 277 -21.87 -9.53 -37.98
N THR A 278 -21.22 -8.82 -37.06
CA THR A 278 -21.81 -8.24 -35.85
C THR A 278 -22.80 -7.13 -36.22
N PRO A 279 -24.03 -7.10 -35.67
CA PRO A 279 -24.97 -6.01 -35.91
C PRO A 279 -24.55 -4.72 -35.19
N ALA A 280 -24.66 -3.61 -35.93
CA ALA A 280 -24.29 -2.26 -35.51
C ALA A 280 -25.21 -1.70 -34.39
N PRO A 281 -24.72 -0.73 -33.58
CA PRO A 281 -25.55 -0.03 -32.61
C PRO A 281 -26.51 0.92 -33.33
N GLY A 282 -27.80 0.78 -33.03
CA GLY A 282 -28.86 1.65 -33.54
C GLY A 282 -28.71 3.09 -33.04
N ALA A 283 -28.68 4.02 -33.98
CA ALA A 283 -29.04 5.41 -33.78
C ALA A 283 -30.49 5.61 -34.25
N GLY A 284 -31.30 6.31 -33.47
CA GLY A 284 -32.59 6.83 -33.94
C GLY A 284 -33.60 7.08 -32.81
N GLY A 285 -33.70 8.34 -32.39
CA GLY A 285 -34.72 8.87 -31.47
C GLY A 285 -34.42 10.31 -31.10
#